data_AF-A0A1G5RBA2-F1
#
_entry.id   AF-A0A1G5RBA2-F1
#
_cell.length_a   1.000
_cell.length_b   1.000
_cell.length_c   1.000
_cell.angle_alpha   90.00
_cell.angle_beta   90.00
_cell.angle_gamma   90.00
#
_symmetry.space_group_name_H-M   'P 1'
#
loop_
_entity.id
_entity.type
_entity.pdbx_description
1 polymer ?
#
loop_
_entity_poly.entity_id
_entity_poly.type
_entity_poly.pdbx_seq_one_letter_code
_entity_poly.pdbx_strand_id
1 'polypeptide(L)'
;MLQINEKTMSREPVKLEGMKLEFESGNVETGIRGPDNQSGVRYNLKFKLILNFDSFIKTVQEKLPYFFNDYLNNVRPELGGFAYYVSNFPIGHANYLKEKKDLHDFLIRSSSWITDWAESVGTGYLIKYEKPSFSLSPDDNELYINASKSFIFSDVNKTFEVKDIPLTRLDWALYLRDEIEDDGIGGELNLAYYPNETVDIDGSRLYRGQLYLSGKHLTPGVISPEQIKVAK
;
A
#
# COMPACT_ATOMS: atom_id res chain seq x y z
N MET A 1 20.05 -10.53 -4.64
CA MET A 1 18.84 -10.42 -3.81
C MET A 1 18.16 -9.11 -4.16
N LEU A 2 16.84 -9.09 -4.31
CA LEU A 2 16.07 -7.88 -4.59
C LEU A 2 16.22 -6.89 -3.42
N GLN A 3 16.22 -5.59 -3.70
CA GLN A 3 16.24 -4.53 -2.68
C GLN A 3 14.96 -3.70 -2.74
N ILE A 4 14.37 -3.41 -1.58
CA ILE A 4 13.18 -2.57 -1.45
C ILE A 4 13.49 -1.40 -0.50
N ASN A 5 13.17 -0.19 -0.94
CA ASN A 5 13.29 1.01 -0.10
C ASN A 5 11.89 1.49 0.35
N GLU A 6 11.47 1.02 1.52
CA GLU A 6 10.15 1.34 2.09
C GLU A 6 10.06 2.76 2.69
N LYS A 7 11.19 3.46 2.81
CA LYS A 7 11.26 4.78 3.45
C LYS A 7 10.92 5.94 2.52
N THR A 8 10.84 5.70 1.22
CA THR A 8 10.54 6.75 0.24
C THR A 8 9.06 7.13 0.33
N MET A 9 8.76 8.40 0.60
CA MET A 9 7.39 8.92 0.47
C MET A 9 7.11 9.13 -1.02
N SER A 10 6.10 8.43 -1.54
CA SER A 10 5.71 8.52 -2.95
C SER A 10 4.89 9.78 -3.19
N ARG A 11 5.58 10.92 -3.29
CA ARG A 11 5.01 12.22 -3.67
C ARG A 11 3.95 12.78 -2.71
N GLU A 12 3.64 14.06 -2.90
CA GLU A 12 2.72 14.78 -2.03
C GLU A 12 1.26 14.33 -2.27
N PRO A 13 0.56 13.85 -1.24
CA PRO A 13 -0.79 13.34 -1.39
C PRO A 13 -1.81 14.47 -1.43
N VAL A 14 -2.76 14.34 -2.33
CA VAL A 14 -4.01 15.09 -2.31
C VAL A 14 -5.04 14.22 -1.63
N LYS A 15 -5.58 14.71 -0.51
CA LYS A 15 -6.67 13.99 0.18
C LYS A 15 -7.87 13.92 -0.75
N LEU A 16 -8.32 12.71 -1.03
CA LEU A 16 -9.51 12.45 -1.83
C LEU A 16 -10.74 12.33 -0.94
N GLU A 17 -11.78 13.10 -1.25
CA GLU A 17 -13.05 13.03 -0.52
C GLU A 17 -13.67 11.63 -0.63
N GLY A 18 -14.14 11.10 0.50
CA GLY A 18 -14.75 9.77 0.57
C GLY A 18 -13.77 8.60 0.49
N MET A 19 -12.48 8.81 0.24
CA MET A 19 -11.46 7.75 0.28
C MET A 19 -11.13 7.39 1.73
N LYS A 20 -11.16 6.10 2.07
CA LYS A 20 -10.87 5.60 3.42
C LYS A 20 -10.23 4.21 3.37
N LEU A 21 -9.58 3.86 4.47
CA LEU A 21 -9.03 2.56 4.73
C LEU A 21 -9.60 2.07 6.07
N GLU A 22 -10.36 0.98 6.07
CA GLU A 22 -11.06 0.47 7.26
C GLU A 22 -10.54 -0.92 7.61
N PHE A 23 -10.09 -1.09 8.86
CA PHE A 23 -9.55 -2.36 9.35
C PHE A 23 -10.66 -3.36 9.62
N GLU A 24 -10.52 -4.58 9.07
CA GLU A 24 -11.49 -5.66 9.26
C GLU A 24 -10.97 -6.71 10.23
N SER A 25 -9.76 -7.21 9.97
CA SER A 25 -9.12 -8.21 10.81
C SER A 25 -7.63 -8.32 10.54
N GLY A 26 -6.90 -8.94 11.46
CA GLY A 26 -5.50 -9.23 11.26
C GLY A 26 -4.97 -10.22 12.28
N ASN A 27 -3.78 -10.76 12.00
CA ASN A 27 -3.10 -11.70 12.88
C ASN A 27 -1.59 -11.56 12.74
N VAL A 28 -0.85 -11.72 13.83
CA VAL A 28 0.62 -11.81 13.87
C VAL A 28 1.03 -13.25 14.18
N GLU A 29 1.78 -13.84 13.26
CA GLU A 29 2.35 -15.19 13.37
C GLU A 29 3.83 -15.10 13.69
N THR A 30 4.27 -15.82 14.72
CA THR A 30 5.68 -15.96 15.09
C THR A 30 6.23 -17.31 14.65
N GLY A 31 7.54 -17.39 14.42
CA GLY A 31 8.19 -18.67 14.13
C GLY A 31 8.17 -19.06 12.65
N ILE A 32 7.79 -18.15 11.75
CA ILE A 32 7.92 -18.36 10.31
C ILE A 32 9.39 -18.58 9.94
N ARG A 33 9.64 -19.27 8.81
CA ARG A 33 10.98 -19.61 8.36
C ARG A 33 11.40 -18.83 7.14
N GLY A 34 12.59 -18.22 7.23
CA GLY A 34 13.29 -17.59 6.12
C GLY A 34 14.02 -18.59 5.21
N PRO A 35 14.68 -18.10 4.15
CA PRO A 35 15.43 -18.94 3.20
C PRO A 35 16.49 -19.82 3.87
N ASP A 36 17.17 -19.26 4.88
CA ASP A 36 18.26 -19.94 5.60
C ASP A 36 17.78 -20.45 6.98
N ASN A 37 16.49 -20.82 7.07
CA ASN A 37 15.84 -21.31 8.30
C ASN A 37 15.80 -20.30 9.48
N GLN A 38 16.08 -19.02 9.21
CA GLN A 38 15.88 -17.91 10.15
C GLN A 38 14.47 -17.93 10.71
N SER A 39 14.32 -17.65 12.00
CA SER A 39 12.99 -17.48 12.60
C SER A 39 12.57 -16.03 12.53
N GLY A 40 11.32 -15.78 12.15
CA GLY A 40 10.79 -14.44 12.14
C GLY A 40 9.29 -14.32 12.37
N VAL A 41 8.73 -13.22 11.90
CA VAL A 41 7.35 -12.83 12.14
C VAL A 41 6.65 -12.48 10.84
N ARG A 42 5.37 -12.84 10.74
CA ARG A 42 4.48 -12.42 9.68
C ARG A 42 3.29 -11.71 10.29
N TYR A 43 2.83 -10.62 9.68
CA TYR A 43 1.45 -10.18 9.88
C TYR A 43 0.61 -10.53 8.65
N ASN A 44 -0.67 -10.74 8.88
CA ASN A 44 -1.72 -10.82 7.88
C ASN A 44 -2.76 -9.75 8.19
N LEU A 45 -3.21 -9.01 7.19
CA LEU A 45 -4.17 -7.92 7.35
C LEU A 45 -5.29 -8.07 6.33
N LYS A 46 -6.51 -7.85 6.79
CA LYS A 46 -7.68 -7.62 5.96
C LYS A 46 -8.18 -6.20 6.19
N PHE A 47 -8.33 -5.47 5.10
CA PHE A 47 -8.88 -4.11 5.10
C PHE A 47 -9.93 -3.97 4.02
N LYS A 48 -10.88 -3.08 4.27
CA LYS A 48 -11.79 -2.54 3.26
C LYS A 48 -11.18 -1.28 2.65
N LEU A 49 -11.11 -1.27 1.33
CA LEU A 49 -10.61 -0.17 0.51
C LEU A 49 -11.80 0.64 0.01
N ILE A 50 -11.98 1.85 0.55
CA ILE A 50 -13.13 2.70 0.21
C ILE A 50 -12.66 3.82 -0.71
N LEU A 51 -13.43 4.00 -1.78
CA LEU A 51 -13.27 5.08 -2.74
C LEU A 51 -14.66 5.60 -3.14
N ASN A 52 -14.82 6.93 -3.09
CA ASN A 52 -15.93 7.59 -3.77
C ASN A 52 -15.51 7.85 -5.22
N PHE A 53 -16.08 7.10 -6.16
CA PHE A 53 -15.69 7.16 -7.57
C PHE A 53 -16.04 8.50 -8.23
N ASP A 54 -17.16 9.13 -7.86
CA ASP A 54 -17.53 10.45 -8.38
C ASP A 54 -16.53 11.51 -7.91
N SER A 55 -16.11 11.44 -6.65
CA SER A 55 -15.06 12.32 -6.11
C SER A 55 -13.72 12.08 -6.79
N PHE A 56 -13.40 10.83 -7.11
CA PHE A 56 -12.22 10.46 -7.89
C PHE A 56 -12.25 11.12 -9.27
N ILE A 57 -13.28 10.86 -10.09
CA ILE A 57 -13.39 11.43 -11.44
C ILE A 57 -13.32 12.95 -11.40
N LYS A 58 -14.08 13.59 -10.51
CA LYS A 58 -14.10 15.05 -10.36
C LYS A 58 -12.71 15.60 -10.03
N THR A 59 -12.05 15.03 -9.02
CA THR A 59 -10.72 15.51 -8.59
C THR A 59 -9.67 15.33 -9.67
N VAL A 60 -9.73 14.21 -10.41
CA VAL A 60 -8.80 13.93 -11.52
C VAL A 60 -9.04 14.91 -12.67
N GLN A 61 -10.29 15.12 -13.10
CA GLN A 61 -10.60 16.09 -14.16
C GLN A 61 -10.19 17.53 -13.79
N GLU A 62 -10.30 17.91 -12.51
CA GLU A 62 -9.88 19.23 -12.03
C GLU A 62 -8.35 19.40 -12.02
N LYS A 63 -7.58 18.35 -11.74
CA LYS A 63 -6.12 18.43 -11.52
C LYS A 63 -5.28 17.91 -12.68
N LEU A 64 -5.83 16.99 -13.47
CA LEU A 64 -5.23 16.36 -14.66
C LEU A 64 -6.32 16.30 -15.76
N PRO A 65 -6.65 17.44 -16.39
CA PRO A 65 -7.83 17.55 -17.27
C PRO A 65 -7.78 16.66 -18.52
N TYR A 66 -6.59 16.22 -18.94
CA TYR A 66 -6.41 15.34 -20.09
C TYR A 66 -6.26 13.86 -19.71
N PHE A 67 -6.29 13.54 -18.40
CA PHE A 67 -5.98 12.20 -17.90
C PHE A 67 -6.81 11.08 -18.53
N PHE A 68 -8.11 11.28 -18.73
CA PHE A 68 -8.99 10.25 -19.29
C PHE A 68 -9.03 10.23 -20.83
N ASN A 69 -8.34 11.16 -21.49
CA ASN A 69 -8.40 11.30 -22.95
C ASN A 69 -7.39 10.39 -23.67
N ASP A 70 -6.32 9.99 -22.99
CA ASP A 70 -5.28 9.13 -23.54
C ASP A 70 -5.29 7.74 -22.88
N TYR A 71 -5.07 6.70 -23.70
CA TYR A 71 -4.85 5.34 -23.24
C TYR A 71 -3.45 5.16 -22.65
N LEU A 72 -2.49 6.03 -22.96
CA LEU A 72 -1.16 5.98 -22.37
C LEU A 72 -1.14 6.46 -20.92
N ASN A 73 -2.22 7.09 -20.45
CA ASN A 73 -2.33 7.56 -19.07
C ASN A 73 -2.55 6.43 -18.09
N ASN A 74 -1.97 6.59 -16.91
CA ASN A 74 -1.71 5.46 -16.04
C ASN A 74 -2.17 5.70 -14.62
N VAL A 75 -2.76 4.66 -14.03
CA VAL A 75 -3.04 4.59 -12.60
C VAL A 75 -2.08 3.58 -11.98
N ARG A 76 -1.71 3.77 -10.72
CA ARG A 76 -1.01 2.78 -9.92
C ARG A 76 -1.46 2.89 -8.47
N PRO A 77 -2.04 1.84 -7.89
CA PRO A 77 -2.29 1.78 -6.47
C PRO A 77 -0.98 1.88 -5.68
N GLU A 78 -0.98 2.60 -4.58
CA GLU A 78 0.09 2.59 -3.60
C GLU A 78 -0.41 1.86 -2.37
N LEU A 79 0.18 0.69 -2.12
CA LEU A 79 -0.28 -0.29 -1.14
C LEU A 79 0.83 -0.62 -0.13
N GLY A 80 1.64 0.38 0.23
CA GLY A 80 2.66 0.27 1.28
C GLY A 80 2.11 -0.39 2.54
N GLY A 81 2.87 -1.34 3.08
CA GLY A 81 2.44 -2.17 4.20
C GLY A 81 1.54 -3.36 3.81
N PHE A 82 0.97 -3.39 2.61
CA PHE A 82 0.20 -4.52 2.09
C PHE A 82 0.94 -5.29 1.01
N ALA A 83 1.42 -4.60 -0.02
CA ALA A 83 2.04 -5.22 -1.17
C ALA A 83 3.04 -4.26 -1.85
N TYR A 84 3.91 -4.82 -2.68
CA TYR A 84 4.89 -4.06 -3.44
C TYR A 84 4.95 -4.55 -4.88
N TYR A 85 5.06 -3.63 -5.84
CA TYR A 85 5.07 -3.95 -7.27
C TYR A 85 6.48 -4.21 -7.79
N VAL A 86 6.60 -5.14 -8.75
CA VAL A 86 7.89 -5.49 -9.40
C VAL A 86 8.48 -4.31 -10.17
N SER A 87 7.63 -3.41 -10.67
CA SER A 87 8.03 -2.26 -11.48
C SER A 87 7.44 -0.97 -10.91
N ASN A 88 8.17 0.13 -11.13
CA ASN A 88 7.70 1.49 -10.83
C ASN A 88 6.73 2.04 -11.90
N PHE A 89 6.53 1.29 -12.99
CA PHE A 89 5.76 1.66 -14.18
C PHE A 89 4.38 0.97 -14.24
N PRO A 90 3.46 1.46 -15.09
CA PRO A 90 2.02 1.43 -14.87
C PRO A 90 1.38 0.07 -14.71
N ILE A 91 0.25 0.10 -14.02
CA ILE A 91 -0.67 -1.02 -14.01
C ILE A 91 -1.99 -0.34 -14.38
N GLY A 92 -2.45 -0.52 -15.61
CA GLY A 92 -3.78 -0.06 -16.07
C GLY A 92 -3.79 1.30 -16.77
N HIS A 93 -4.64 1.36 -17.80
CA HIS A 93 -4.84 2.54 -18.65
C HIS A 93 -6.07 3.35 -18.20
N ALA A 94 -5.94 4.66 -18.15
CA ALA A 94 -6.95 5.59 -17.65
C ALA A 94 -8.27 5.52 -18.42
N ASN A 95 -8.22 5.35 -19.74
CA ASN A 95 -9.40 5.28 -20.62
C ASN A 95 -10.33 4.09 -20.33
N TYR A 96 -9.87 3.09 -19.56
CA TYR A 96 -10.69 1.97 -19.11
C TYR A 96 -11.37 2.20 -17.76
N LEU A 97 -11.10 3.32 -17.07
CA LEU A 97 -11.70 3.62 -15.76
C LEU A 97 -12.96 4.48 -15.91
N LYS A 98 -14.05 3.89 -16.38
CA LYS A 98 -15.33 4.59 -16.65
C LYS A 98 -16.29 4.53 -15.48
N GLU A 99 -16.22 3.46 -14.71
CA GLU A 99 -17.05 3.22 -13.53
C GLU A 99 -16.24 2.61 -12.38
N LYS A 100 -16.82 2.64 -11.18
CA LYS A 100 -16.19 2.08 -9.96
C LYS A 100 -15.74 0.63 -10.15
N LYS A 101 -16.54 -0.16 -10.87
CA LYS A 101 -16.24 -1.56 -11.15
C LYS A 101 -14.95 -1.73 -11.96
N ASP A 102 -14.66 -0.83 -12.91
CA ASP A 102 -13.44 -0.89 -13.70
C ASP A 102 -12.20 -0.79 -12.82
N LEU A 103 -12.22 0.11 -11.82
CA LEU A 103 -11.11 0.25 -10.87
C LEU A 103 -10.96 -1.00 -9.97
N HIS A 104 -12.07 -1.59 -9.54
CA HIS A 104 -12.04 -2.84 -8.77
C HIS A 104 -11.46 -3.99 -9.60
N ASP A 105 -11.97 -4.21 -10.81
CA ASP A 105 -11.50 -5.24 -11.74
C ASP A 105 -10.01 -5.06 -12.03
N PHE A 106 -9.60 -3.81 -12.20
CA PHE A 106 -8.21 -3.43 -12.40
C PHE A 106 -7.31 -3.87 -11.24
N LEU A 107 -7.69 -3.58 -9.98
CA LEU A 107 -6.97 -3.99 -8.78
C LEU A 107 -6.89 -5.52 -8.65
N ILE A 108 -8.00 -6.21 -8.91
CA ILE A 108 -8.12 -7.67 -8.80
C ILE A 108 -7.24 -8.38 -9.83
N ARG A 109 -7.17 -7.85 -11.07
CA ARG A 109 -6.45 -8.48 -12.18
C ARG A 109 -4.95 -8.22 -12.19
N SER A 110 -4.47 -7.26 -11.39
CA SER A 110 -3.05 -6.96 -11.28
C SER A 110 -2.25 -8.19 -10.86
N SER A 111 -1.18 -8.51 -11.61
CA SER A 111 -0.33 -9.69 -11.37
C SER A 111 1.13 -9.35 -11.03
N SER A 112 1.55 -8.09 -11.17
CA SER A 112 2.96 -7.68 -11.10
C SER A 112 3.47 -7.42 -9.67
N TRP A 113 3.29 -8.38 -8.77
CA TRP A 113 3.66 -8.25 -7.35
C TRP A 113 5.03 -8.86 -7.05
N ILE A 114 5.78 -8.20 -6.16
CA ILE A 114 6.97 -8.80 -5.56
C ILE A 114 6.51 -9.82 -4.53
N THR A 115 6.90 -11.08 -4.72
CA THR A 115 6.52 -12.19 -3.83
C THR A 115 7.71 -12.90 -3.20
N ASP A 116 8.93 -12.52 -3.57
CA ASP A 116 10.16 -13.10 -3.03
C ASP A 116 10.70 -12.31 -1.84
N TRP A 117 11.62 -12.94 -1.10
CA TRP A 117 12.39 -12.24 -0.08
C TRP A 117 13.25 -11.14 -0.70
N ALA A 118 13.18 -9.96 -0.11
CA ALA A 118 13.94 -8.79 -0.50
C ALA A 118 14.64 -8.19 0.71
N GLU A 119 15.82 -7.63 0.48
CA GLU A 119 16.51 -6.82 1.46
C GLU A 119 15.79 -5.48 1.62
N SER A 120 15.40 -5.15 2.85
CA SER A 120 14.90 -3.81 3.16
C SER A 120 16.10 -2.89 3.41
N VAL A 121 16.31 -1.94 2.50
CA VAL A 121 17.56 -1.18 2.38
C VAL A 121 17.91 -0.45 3.68
N GLY A 122 19.10 -0.72 4.22
CA GLY A 122 19.63 -0.03 5.40
C GLY A 122 18.92 -0.38 6.70
N THR A 123 18.26 -1.54 6.78
CA THR A 123 17.50 -1.96 7.98
C THR A 123 18.07 -3.19 8.67
N GLY A 124 18.85 -4.01 7.96
CA GLY A 124 19.41 -5.26 8.48
C GLY A 124 18.41 -6.42 8.58
N TYR A 125 17.22 -6.29 8.00
CA TYR A 125 16.24 -7.36 7.87
C TYR A 125 15.81 -7.58 6.41
N LEU A 126 15.37 -8.80 6.14
CA LEU A 126 14.69 -9.16 4.90
C LEU A 126 13.18 -9.09 5.11
N ILE A 127 12.48 -8.67 4.07
CA ILE A 127 11.02 -8.64 4.02
C ILE A 127 10.54 -9.53 2.89
N LYS A 128 9.36 -10.13 3.07
CA LYS A 128 8.63 -10.80 1.98
C LYS A 128 7.19 -10.36 2.01
N TYR A 129 6.75 -9.79 0.90
CA TYR A 129 5.33 -9.59 0.61
C TYR A 129 4.76 -10.89 0.07
N GLU A 130 3.63 -11.35 0.60
CA GLU A 130 2.85 -12.36 -0.11
C GLU A 130 2.01 -11.68 -1.19
N LYS A 131 1.62 -12.43 -2.22
CA LYS A 131 0.72 -11.89 -3.25
C LYS A 131 -0.59 -11.43 -2.58
N PRO A 132 -0.99 -10.14 -2.71
CA PRO A 132 -2.25 -9.70 -2.15
C PRO A 132 -3.41 -10.36 -2.89
N SER A 133 -4.49 -10.62 -2.16
CA SER A 133 -5.76 -11.04 -2.74
C SER A 133 -6.79 -9.94 -2.54
N PHE A 134 -7.59 -9.73 -3.57
CA PHE A 134 -8.67 -8.76 -3.56
C PHE A 134 -9.99 -9.51 -3.70
N SER A 135 -11.01 -9.06 -2.96
CA SER A 135 -12.34 -9.64 -3.02
C SER A 135 -13.40 -8.56 -2.97
N LEU A 136 -14.52 -8.79 -3.65
CA LEU A 136 -15.68 -7.93 -3.61
C LEU A 136 -16.68 -8.40 -2.55
N SER A 137 -17.47 -7.46 -2.01
CA SER A 137 -18.72 -7.79 -1.33
C SER A 137 -19.70 -8.48 -2.30
N PRO A 138 -20.73 -9.19 -1.80
CA PRO A 138 -21.71 -9.86 -2.66
C PRO A 138 -22.46 -8.96 -3.65
N ASP A 139 -22.49 -7.65 -3.41
CA ASP A 139 -23.11 -6.64 -4.26
C ASP A 139 -22.09 -5.85 -5.11
N ASP A 140 -20.83 -6.29 -5.17
CA ASP A 140 -19.71 -5.69 -5.90
C ASP A 140 -19.36 -4.23 -5.54
N ASN A 141 -19.96 -3.71 -4.47
CA ASN A 141 -19.79 -2.32 -4.06
C ASN A 141 -18.56 -2.08 -3.19
N GLU A 142 -18.05 -3.10 -2.51
CA GLU A 142 -16.99 -2.93 -1.53
C GLU A 142 -15.79 -3.78 -1.93
N LEU A 143 -14.62 -3.17 -1.96
CA LEU A 143 -13.37 -3.85 -2.23
C LEU A 143 -12.64 -4.14 -0.93
N TYR A 144 -12.20 -5.37 -0.77
CA TYR A 144 -11.37 -5.80 0.35
C TYR A 144 -10.01 -6.24 -0.17
N ILE A 145 -8.96 -5.95 0.60
CA ILE A 145 -7.62 -6.50 0.42
C ILE A 145 -7.29 -7.44 1.58
N ASN A 146 -6.72 -8.59 1.26
CA ASN A 146 -6.03 -9.45 2.21
C ASN A 146 -4.56 -9.55 1.78
N ALA A 147 -3.66 -9.17 2.67
CA ALA A 147 -2.24 -9.13 2.39
C ALA A 147 -1.41 -9.54 3.60
N SER A 148 -0.22 -10.07 3.32
CA SER A 148 0.70 -10.54 4.34
C SER A 148 2.10 -10.02 4.09
N LYS A 149 2.78 -9.67 5.18
CA LYS A 149 4.19 -9.26 5.14
C LYS A 149 4.95 -10.00 6.22
N SER A 150 6.08 -10.56 5.80
CA SER A 150 6.98 -11.36 6.63
C SER A 150 8.29 -10.62 6.84
N PHE A 151 8.91 -10.82 8.00
CA PHE A 151 10.16 -10.19 8.43
C PHE A 151 11.07 -11.23 9.05
N ILE A 152 12.36 -11.19 8.67
CA ILE A 152 13.45 -11.97 9.28
C ILE A 152 14.70 -11.10 9.34
N PHE A 153 15.58 -11.30 10.30
CA PHE A 153 16.89 -10.65 10.26
C PHE A 153 17.77 -11.23 9.15
N SER A 154 18.56 -10.37 8.51
CA SER A 154 19.57 -10.82 7.55
C SER A 154 20.70 -11.62 8.24
N ASP A 155 20.96 -11.32 9.51
CA ASP A 155 21.83 -12.14 10.37
C ASP A 155 21.09 -13.40 10.83
N VAL A 156 21.53 -14.55 10.31
CA VAL A 156 20.93 -15.87 10.57
C VAL A 156 20.98 -16.30 12.03
N ASN A 157 21.82 -15.67 12.86
CA ASN A 157 21.94 -15.98 14.28
C ASN A 157 20.94 -15.19 15.14
N LYS A 158 20.17 -14.27 14.55
CA LYS A 158 19.17 -13.47 15.24
C LYS A 158 17.76 -13.94 14.90
N THR A 159 16.90 -13.94 15.92
CA THR A 159 15.46 -14.16 15.76
C THR A 159 14.78 -12.82 15.62
N PHE A 160 13.95 -12.67 14.58
CA PHE A 160 13.10 -11.49 14.45
C PHE A 160 11.85 -11.70 15.32
N GLU A 161 11.59 -10.79 16.25
CA GLU A 161 10.45 -10.84 17.16
C GLU A 161 9.37 -9.82 16.79
N VAL A 162 8.17 -9.94 17.36
CA VAL A 162 7.04 -9.02 17.04
C VAL A 162 7.40 -7.58 17.34
N LYS A 163 8.15 -7.33 18.42
CA LYS A 163 8.61 -6.00 18.82
C LYS A 163 9.56 -5.35 17.80
N ASP A 164 10.21 -6.17 16.98
CA ASP A 164 11.17 -5.72 15.97
C ASP A 164 10.47 -5.29 14.68
N ILE A 165 9.16 -5.55 14.53
CA ILE A 165 8.38 -5.05 13.39
C ILE A 165 8.54 -3.52 13.35
N PRO A 166 9.10 -2.97 12.25
CA PRO A 166 9.30 -1.55 12.13
C PRO A 166 7.96 -0.83 12.07
N LEU A 167 7.99 0.48 12.31
CA LEU A 167 6.84 1.31 11.99
C LEU A 167 6.53 1.16 10.50
N THR A 168 5.38 0.55 10.21
CA THR A 168 4.92 0.21 8.87
C THR A 168 3.67 1.03 8.57
N ARG A 169 3.81 2.00 7.66
CA ARG A 169 2.68 2.76 7.14
C ARG A 169 1.74 1.87 6.33
N LEU A 170 0.44 2.13 6.43
CA LEU A 170 -0.59 1.43 5.67
C LEU A 170 -1.16 2.39 4.63
N ASP A 171 -0.74 2.19 3.38
CA ASP A 171 -1.13 3.06 2.28
C ASP A 171 -2.33 2.50 1.53
N TRP A 172 -3.26 3.40 1.24
CA TRP A 172 -4.28 3.27 0.23
C TRP A 172 -4.27 4.59 -0.52
N ALA A 173 -3.50 4.63 -1.61
CA ALA A 173 -3.45 5.78 -2.49
C ALA A 173 -3.51 5.33 -3.95
N LEU A 174 -3.88 6.25 -4.84
CA LEU A 174 -3.87 6.07 -6.28
C LEU A 174 -2.90 7.10 -6.83
N TYR A 175 -1.79 6.63 -7.37
CA TYR A 175 -0.85 7.42 -8.12
C TYR A 175 -1.27 7.47 -9.59
N LEU A 176 -1.45 8.66 -10.14
CA LEU A 176 -1.87 8.91 -11.51
C LEU A 176 -0.76 9.65 -12.25
N ARG A 177 -0.58 9.29 -13.51
CA ARG A 177 0.36 9.95 -14.40
C ARG A 177 -0.27 10.17 -15.77
N ASP A 178 -0.28 11.44 -16.19
CA ASP A 178 -0.46 11.85 -17.58
C ASP A 178 0.86 11.55 -18.31
N GLU A 179 0.86 10.68 -19.32
CA GLU A 179 2.03 10.54 -20.18
C GLU A 179 2.16 11.79 -21.04
N ILE A 180 3.40 12.24 -21.20
CA ILE A 180 3.72 13.47 -21.91
C ILE A 180 3.51 13.19 -23.40
N GLU A 181 2.48 13.77 -24.03
CA GLU A 181 2.50 13.99 -25.48
C GLU A 181 3.60 15.03 -25.80
N ASP A 182 4.08 15.05 -27.06
CA ASP A 182 5.20 15.87 -27.58
C ASP A 182 5.11 17.40 -27.27
N ASP A 183 4.00 17.89 -26.72
CA ASP A 183 3.76 19.28 -26.31
C ASP A 183 4.31 19.65 -24.92
N GLY A 184 4.74 18.68 -24.12
CA GLY A 184 5.43 18.90 -22.84
C GLY A 184 4.53 19.17 -21.64
N ILE A 185 3.21 18.99 -21.74
CA ILE A 185 2.27 19.21 -20.62
C ILE A 185 1.92 17.86 -19.96
N GLY A 186 2.86 17.29 -19.20
CA GLY A 186 2.61 16.11 -18.35
C GLY A 186 2.28 16.48 -16.91
N GLY A 187 1.52 15.63 -16.23
CA GLY A 187 1.11 15.83 -14.85
C GLY A 187 1.09 14.54 -14.02
N GLU A 188 1.27 14.69 -12.71
CA GLU A 188 1.27 13.58 -11.77
C GLU A 188 0.41 13.94 -10.56
N LEU A 189 -0.36 12.97 -10.06
CA LEU A 189 -1.28 13.20 -8.95
C LEU A 189 -1.29 11.97 -8.04
N ASN A 190 -1.09 12.16 -6.74
CA ASN A 190 -1.23 11.10 -5.76
C ASN A 190 -2.48 11.33 -4.90
N LEU A 191 -3.53 10.55 -5.11
CA LEU A 191 -4.79 10.64 -4.37
C LEU A 191 -4.78 9.68 -3.19
N ALA A 192 -4.95 10.16 -1.96
CA ALA A 192 -4.90 9.34 -0.75
C ALA A 192 -6.06 9.64 0.22
N TYR A 193 -6.25 8.77 1.22
CA TYR A 193 -7.23 9.03 2.29
C TYR A 193 -6.73 10.04 3.36
N TYR A 194 -5.46 10.41 3.32
CA TYR A 194 -4.80 11.36 4.21
C TYR A 194 -4.35 12.64 3.47
N PRO A 195 -4.27 13.80 4.15
CA PRO A 195 -3.75 15.04 3.58
C PRO A 195 -2.22 15.08 3.49
N ASN A 196 -1.70 16.02 2.71
CA ASN A 196 -0.28 16.42 2.74
C ASN A 196 0.04 17.27 3.97
N GLU A 197 -0.14 16.69 5.14
CA GLU A 197 0.30 17.26 6.41
C GLU A 197 1.04 16.16 7.15
N THR A 198 2.24 16.42 7.66
CA THR A 198 3.06 15.37 8.28
C THR A 198 3.24 15.56 9.77
N VAL A 199 3.34 14.43 10.48
CA VAL A 199 3.62 14.33 11.91
C VAL A 199 4.80 13.38 12.14
N ASP A 200 5.55 13.59 13.22
CA ASP A 200 6.61 12.68 13.64
C ASP A 200 6.06 11.62 14.60
N ILE A 201 6.26 10.35 14.26
CA ILE A 201 5.90 9.22 15.11
C ILE A 201 7.15 8.36 15.25
N ASP A 202 7.69 8.27 16.46
CA ASP A 202 8.88 7.47 16.76
C ASP A 202 10.09 7.80 15.86
N GLY A 203 10.29 9.08 15.50
CA GLY A 203 11.37 9.51 14.59
C GLY A 203 11.12 9.17 13.12
N SER A 204 9.91 8.74 12.77
CA SER A 204 9.46 8.50 11.40
C SER A 204 8.41 9.55 11.00
N ARG A 205 8.57 10.12 9.80
CA ARG A 205 7.62 11.08 9.24
C ARG A 205 6.44 10.34 8.58
N LEU A 206 5.24 10.56 9.09
CA LEU A 206 3.98 10.03 8.53
C LEU A 206 3.05 11.17 8.12
N TYR A 207 2.05 10.89 7.30
CA TYR A 207 0.95 11.82 7.05
C TYR A 207 -0.07 11.79 8.20
N ARG A 208 -0.57 12.94 8.64
CA ARG A 208 -1.63 13.04 9.65
C ARG A 208 -2.85 12.23 9.18
N GLY A 209 -3.39 11.39 10.04
CA GLY A 209 -4.52 10.51 9.72
C GLY A 209 -4.15 9.21 9.01
N GLN A 210 -2.87 9.02 8.61
CA GLN A 210 -2.40 7.76 8.05
C GLN A 210 -2.41 6.66 9.11
N LEU A 211 -2.90 5.49 8.73
CA LEU A 211 -2.86 4.29 9.54
C LEU A 211 -1.45 3.68 9.52
N TYR A 212 -1.04 3.10 10.65
CA TYR A 212 0.23 2.41 10.75
C TYR A 212 0.18 1.25 11.75
N LEU A 213 1.13 0.34 11.56
CA LEU A 213 1.47 -0.75 12.46
C LEU A 213 2.85 -0.50 13.06
N SER A 214 3.07 -0.97 14.29
CA SER A 214 4.38 -0.93 14.93
C SER A 214 4.51 -2.10 15.89
N GLY A 215 5.66 -2.78 15.87
CA GLY A 215 5.97 -3.87 16.80
C GLY A 215 5.80 -3.48 18.27
N LYS A 216 5.94 -2.18 18.59
CA LYS A 216 5.71 -1.64 19.94
C LYS A 216 4.28 -1.78 20.46
N HIS A 217 3.32 -1.95 19.56
CA HIS A 217 1.88 -2.05 19.88
C HIS A 217 1.29 -3.42 19.55
N LEU A 218 2.08 -4.29 18.92
CA LEU A 218 1.62 -5.59 18.47
C LEU A 218 1.94 -6.68 19.48
N THR A 219 1.09 -7.69 19.46
CA THR A 219 1.23 -8.94 20.23
C THR A 219 1.06 -10.11 19.27
N PRO A 220 1.68 -11.27 19.53
CA PRO A 220 1.38 -12.49 18.78
C PRO A 220 -0.13 -12.80 18.81
N GLY A 221 -0.66 -13.32 17.71
CA GLY A 221 -2.08 -13.65 17.57
C GLY A 221 -2.91 -12.52 16.95
N VAL A 222 -4.20 -12.50 17.25
CA VAL A 222 -5.19 -11.59 16.64
C VAL A 222 -4.80 -10.14 16.86
N ILE A 223 -4.85 -9.34 15.79
CA ILE A 223 -4.66 -7.89 15.82
C ILE A 223 -6.02 -7.25 16.11
N SER A 224 -6.13 -6.57 17.24
CA SER A 224 -7.28 -5.76 17.59
C SER A 224 -7.26 -4.40 16.88
N PRO A 225 -8.43 -3.76 16.64
CA PRO A 225 -8.49 -2.45 15.99
C PRO A 225 -7.63 -1.38 16.66
N GLU A 226 -7.49 -1.42 17.99
CA GLU A 226 -6.69 -0.46 18.77
C GLU A 226 -5.19 -0.60 18.51
N GLN A 227 -4.74 -1.73 17.96
CA GLN A 227 -3.35 -1.96 17.57
C GLN A 227 -3.03 -1.39 16.18
N ILE A 228 -4.04 -1.09 15.36
CA ILE A 228 -3.90 -0.26 14.16
C ILE A 228 -3.92 1.19 14.61
N LYS A 229 -2.77 1.85 14.55
CA LYS A 229 -2.64 3.22 15.04
C LYS A 229 -2.94 4.22 13.93
N VAL A 230 -3.29 5.43 14.34
CA VAL A 230 -3.50 6.58 13.46
C VAL A 230 -2.43 7.61 13.80
N ALA A 231 -1.71 8.12 12.80
CA ALA A 231 -0.74 9.20 12.98
C ALA A 231 -1.46 10.51 13.33
N LYS A 232 -1.16 11.10 14.48
CA LYS A 232 -1.82 12.30 15.02
C LYS A 232 -0.79 13.27 15.57
#